data_AF-A0A6M0G6A1-F1
#
_entry.id   AF-A0A6M0G6A1-F1
#
_cell.length_a   1.000
_cell.length_b   1.000
_cell.length_c   1.000
_cell.angle_alpha   90.00
_cell.angle_beta   90.00
_cell.angle_gamma   90.00
#
_symmetry.space_group_name_H-M   'P 1'
#
loop_
_entity.id
_entity.type
_entity.pdbx_description
1 polymer ?
#
loop_
_entity_poly.entity_id
_entity_poly.type
_entity_poly.pdbx_seq_one_letter_code
_entity_poly.pdbx_strand_id
1 'polypeptide(L)'
;MNSQSTSSQASNSSFSMDDFAKALEEHDYEFQRGQVVQGKIYNYESDGVYVDIGGKSLAYVPLSEVSLQLTQELSEALPLNEEMDFLIIREQNSEGQVTLSRRQLQIRQIWDELVESQDSGKSMQVRVRSVNKGGVTVDLRGLRGFVPRSHLSQREDLESLIGQSLTVNFLEVDRDRNKLVLSQREAIRAETFSQLELGQLVEGTVVAMKPFGVFINFENMTGLLHVKQVSQNSIESLPALFQIGQPIKVMIAGLDEGKGRVSLSTKILENYPGEMLENMTEVMGSAEARAERAKKKLLSS
;
A
#
# COMPACT_ATOMS: atom_id res chain seq x y z
N MET A 1 -36.03 20.85 -81.84
CA MET A 1 -35.07 19.79 -82.19
C MET A 1 -33.80 20.08 -81.40
N ASN A 2 -33.75 19.63 -80.15
CA ASN A 2 -32.87 18.55 -79.67
C ASN A 2 -31.39 18.75 -80.05
N SER A 3 -30.53 19.00 -79.05
CA SER A 3 -29.70 17.95 -78.43
C SER A 3 -28.69 18.56 -77.42
N GLN A 4 -28.77 18.06 -76.18
CA GLN A 4 -27.70 17.71 -75.22
C GLN A 4 -26.30 18.35 -75.42
N SER A 5 -25.61 18.86 -74.41
CA SER A 5 -25.17 18.04 -73.27
C SER A 5 -24.61 18.91 -72.13
N THR A 6 -25.09 18.66 -70.92
CA THR A 6 -24.42 18.95 -69.65
C THR A 6 -23.12 18.14 -69.58
N SER A 7 -21.97 18.81 -69.52
CA SER A 7 -20.70 18.18 -69.12
C SER A 7 -20.32 18.65 -67.71
N SER A 8 -20.69 17.83 -66.74
CA SER A 8 -20.02 17.73 -65.44
C SER A 8 -18.58 17.29 -65.65
N GLN A 9 -17.60 17.97 -65.03
CA GLN A 9 -16.30 17.36 -64.74
C GLN A 9 -15.56 18.08 -63.61
N ALA A 10 -15.60 17.41 -62.45
CA ALA A 10 -14.57 17.25 -61.44
C ALA A 10 -13.68 18.47 -61.08
N SER A 11 -13.94 19.02 -59.90
CA SER A 11 -12.90 19.60 -59.05
C SER A 11 -11.84 18.54 -58.75
N ASN A 12 -10.80 18.46 -59.57
CA ASN A 12 -9.56 17.77 -59.22
C ASN A 12 -8.88 18.59 -58.12
N SER A 13 -9.19 18.28 -56.87
CA SER A 13 -8.34 18.61 -55.74
C SER A 13 -7.00 17.93 -55.98
N SER A 14 -6.01 18.69 -56.45
CA SER A 14 -4.64 18.20 -56.59
C SER A 14 -4.10 18.00 -55.17
N PHE A 15 -4.19 16.77 -54.66
CA PHE A 15 -3.32 16.32 -53.57
C PHE A 15 -1.89 16.43 -54.11
N SER A 16 -1.20 17.50 -53.72
CA SER A 16 0.20 17.69 -54.11
C SER A 16 1.04 16.66 -53.37
N MET A 17 2.08 16.14 -54.03
CA MET A 17 3.02 15.20 -53.42
C MET A 17 3.71 15.82 -52.19
N ASP A 18 3.78 17.16 -52.14
CA ASP A 18 4.30 17.95 -51.02
C ASP A 18 3.34 18.03 -49.83
N ASP A 19 2.01 18.13 -50.04
CA ASP A 19 1.02 18.03 -48.96
C ASP A 19 0.98 16.60 -48.38
N PHE A 20 1.16 15.59 -49.24
CA PHE A 20 1.28 14.20 -48.79
C PHE A 20 2.58 13.97 -48.02
N ALA A 21 3.70 14.56 -48.45
CA ALA A 21 4.98 14.50 -47.74
C ALA A 21 4.92 15.20 -46.39
N LYS A 22 4.31 16.38 -46.29
CA LYS A 22 4.13 17.10 -45.02
C LYS A 22 3.22 16.36 -44.02
N ALA A 23 2.13 15.75 -44.49
CA ALA A 23 1.29 14.92 -43.63
C ALA A 23 1.99 13.63 -43.18
N LEU A 24 2.98 13.16 -43.93
CA LEU A 24 3.81 12.00 -43.58
C LEU A 24 4.94 12.39 -42.59
N GLU A 25 5.51 13.59 -42.75
CA GLU A 25 6.52 14.15 -41.83
C GLU A 25 5.93 14.59 -40.48
N GLU A 26 4.66 15.03 -40.42
CA GLU A 26 3.96 15.31 -39.15
C GLU A 26 3.77 14.06 -38.27
N HIS A 27 3.98 12.86 -38.83
CA HIS A 27 3.91 11.57 -38.14
C HIS A 27 5.26 10.83 -38.15
N ASP A 28 6.38 11.55 -38.07
CA ASP A 28 7.64 10.91 -37.66
C ASP A 28 7.56 10.56 -36.17
N TYR A 29 7.03 9.37 -35.90
CA TYR A 29 7.13 8.73 -34.59
C TYR A 29 8.61 8.38 -34.34
N GLU A 30 9.39 9.36 -33.88
CA GLU A 30 10.70 9.10 -33.29
C GLU A 30 10.50 8.30 -32.00
N PHE A 31 10.55 6.98 -32.13
CA PHE A 31 10.47 6.04 -31.03
C PHE A 31 11.73 6.15 -30.16
N GLN A 32 11.67 6.97 -29.12
CA GLN A 32 12.77 7.11 -28.17
C GLN A 32 12.72 6.05 -27.07
N ARG A 33 13.89 5.56 -26.62
CA ARG A 33 13.96 4.61 -25.51
C ARG A 33 13.33 5.19 -24.25
N GLY A 34 12.39 4.45 -23.66
CA GLY A 34 11.67 4.83 -22.45
C GLY A 34 10.34 5.55 -22.69
N GLN A 35 9.96 5.80 -23.95
CA GLN A 35 8.62 6.27 -24.32
C GLN A 35 7.59 5.16 -24.20
N VAL A 36 6.38 5.54 -23.80
CA VAL A 36 5.20 4.66 -23.80
C VAL A 36 4.51 4.83 -25.16
N VAL A 37 4.26 3.72 -25.84
CA VAL A 37 3.61 3.68 -27.16
C VAL A 37 2.42 2.74 -27.12
N GLN A 38 1.38 3.08 -27.89
CA GLN A 38 0.25 2.18 -28.07
C GLN A 38 0.53 1.27 -29.25
N GLY A 39 0.28 -0.02 -29.07
CA GLY A 39 0.54 -1.01 -30.10
C GLY A 39 -0.56 -2.07 -30.15
N LYS A 40 -0.90 -2.48 -31.36
CA LYS A 40 -1.87 -3.54 -31.63
C LYS A 40 -1.16 -4.86 -31.80
N ILE A 41 -1.61 -5.89 -31.09
CA ILE A 41 -1.00 -7.22 -31.23
C ILE A 41 -1.31 -7.80 -32.60
N TYR A 42 -0.24 -8.12 -33.35
CA TYR A 42 -0.34 -8.69 -34.69
C TYR A 42 -0.32 -10.22 -34.64
N ASN A 43 0.70 -10.80 -34.00
CA ASN A 43 0.87 -12.25 -33.93
C ASN A 43 1.66 -12.70 -32.69
N TYR A 44 1.46 -13.96 -32.27
CA TYR A 44 2.31 -14.63 -31.28
C TYR A 44 3.23 -15.62 -31.94
N GLU A 45 4.47 -15.67 -31.46
CA GLU A 45 5.40 -16.75 -31.72
C GLU A 45 5.77 -17.47 -30.40
N SER A 46 6.51 -18.57 -30.52
CA SER A 46 6.91 -19.38 -29.37
C SER A 46 7.90 -18.70 -28.41
N ASP A 47 8.55 -17.62 -28.85
CA ASP A 47 9.58 -16.89 -28.13
C ASP A 47 9.23 -15.41 -27.84
N GLY A 48 8.16 -14.89 -28.46
CA GLY A 48 7.67 -13.54 -28.22
C GLY A 48 6.40 -13.18 -28.98
N VAL A 49 6.07 -11.90 -28.97
CA VAL A 49 4.84 -11.33 -29.56
C VAL A 49 5.21 -10.16 -30.46
N TYR A 50 4.66 -10.13 -31.67
CA TYR A 50 4.80 -9.01 -32.59
C TYR A 50 3.65 -8.03 -32.41
N VAL A 51 4.00 -6.76 -32.21
CA VAL A 51 3.09 -5.67 -31.96
C VAL A 51 3.31 -4.59 -33.02
N ASP A 52 2.22 -4.16 -33.66
CA ASP A 52 2.23 -3.03 -34.58
C ASP A 52 2.05 -1.73 -33.79
N ILE A 53 3.08 -0.89 -33.79
CA ILE A 53 3.10 0.43 -33.13
C ILE A 53 2.93 1.59 -34.12
N GLY A 54 2.49 1.32 -35.35
CA GLY A 54 2.37 2.34 -36.41
C GLY A 54 3.71 2.76 -37.00
N GLY A 55 4.78 2.01 -36.74
CA GLY A 55 6.12 2.25 -37.26
C GLY A 55 6.41 1.55 -38.61
N LYS A 56 7.62 1.76 -39.15
CA LYS A 56 8.07 1.10 -40.40
C LYS A 56 8.25 -0.42 -40.27
N SER A 57 8.45 -0.92 -39.06
CA SER A 57 8.64 -2.33 -38.75
C SER A 57 7.81 -2.71 -37.53
N LEU A 58 7.38 -3.98 -37.47
CA LEU A 58 6.73 -4.54 -36.28
C LEU A 58 7.70 -4.54 -35.09
N ALA A 59 7.16 -4.27 -33.91
CA ALA A 59 7.89 -4.30 -32.67
C ALA A 59 7.80 -5.68 -32.01
N TYR A 60 8.84 -6.05 -31.28
CA TYR A 60 8.97 -7.38 -30.67
C TYR A 60 8.88 -7.28 -29.14
N VAL A 61 7.99 -8.08 -28.54
CA VAL A 61 7.85 -8.23 -27.09
C VAL A 61 8.29 -9.65 -26.70
N PRO A 62 9.44 -9.83 -26.01
CA PRO A 62 9.84 -11.14 -25.52
C PRO A 62 8.85 -11.68 -24.48
N LEU A 63 8.67 -13.01 -24.38
CA LEU A 63 7.80 -13.64 -23.37
C LEU A 63 8.08 -13.18 -21.93
N SER A 64 9.36 -12.97 -21.59
CA SER A 64 9.79 -12.49 -20.27
C SER A 64 9.34 -11.07 -19.95
N GLU A 65 8.86 -10.33 -20.94
CA GLU A 65 8.45 -8.92 -20.85
C GLU A 65 6.95 -8.71 -21.10
N VAL A 66 6.19 -9.79 -21.29
CA VAL A 66 4.73 -9.77 -21.54
C VAL A 66 3.94 -9.44 -20.28
N SER A 67 4.28 -10.06 -19.13
CA SER A 67 3.57 -9.81 -17.88
C SER A 67 4.46 -10.02 -16.65
N LEU A 68 4.01 -9.47 -15.52
CA LEU A 68 4.65 -9.59 -14.22
C LEU A 68 4.57 -11.00 -13.62
N GLN A 69 3.46 -11.70 -13.83
CA GLN A 69 3.33 -13.11 -13.49
C GLN A 69 3.84 -13.97 -14.65
N LEU A 70 4.44 -15.12 -14.32
CA LEU A 70 4.70 -16.17 -15.30
C LEU A 70 3.37 -16.84 -15.65
N THR A 71 2.49 -16.12 -16.35
CA THR A 71 1.24 -16.69 -16.86
C THR A 71 1.58 -17.64 -18.01
N GLN A 72 0.97 -18.83 -18.01
CA GLN A 72 1.28 -19.88 -18.98
C GLN A 72 0.66 -19.64 -20.37
N GLU A 73 -0.21 -18.64 -20.53
CA GLU A 73 -0.88 -18.35 -21.80
C GLU A 73 -0.75 -16.88 -22.22
N LEU A 74 -0.10 -16.67 -23.37
CA LEU A 74 0.06 -15.36 -24.02
C LEU A 74 -1.27 -14.74 -24.41
N SER A 75 -2.22 -15.57 -24.82
CA SER A 75 -3.57 -15.21 -25.26
C SER A 75 -4.41 -14.56 -24.17
N GLU A 76 -4.21 -14.93 -22.90
CA GLU A 76 -4.91 -14.33 -21.77
C GLU A 76 -4.32 -12.97 -21.40
N ALA A 77 -3.00 -12.85 -21.41
CA ALA A 77 -2.34 -11.60 -21.09
C ALA A 77 -2.55 -10.56 -22.19
N LEU A 78 -2.39 -10.97 -23.44
CA LEU A 78 -2.39 -10.14 -24.62
C LEU A 78 -3.36 -10.78 -25.62
N PRO A 79 -4.60 -10.31 -25.82
CA PRO A 79 -5.51 -10.83 -26.84
C PRO A 79 -5.23 -10.24 -28.23
N LEU A 80 -5.37 -11.06 -29.30
CA LEU A 80 -5.02 -10.64 -30.67
C LEU A 80 -5.87 -9.44 -31.08
N ASN A 81 -5.26 -8.52 -31.83
CA ASN A 81 -5.90 -7.29 -32.31
C ASN A 81 -6.34 -6.29 -31.22
N GLU A 82 -5.95 -6.47 -29.96
CA GLU A 82 -6.16 -5.45 -28.94
C GLU A 82 -5.01 -4.43 -28.92
N GLU A 83 -5.37 -3.16 -28.75
CA GLU A 83 -4.43 -2.06 -28.57
C GLU A 83 -4.07 -1.93 -27.09
N MET A 84 -2.78 -1.95 -26.79
CA MET A 84 -2.26 -1.81 -25.44
C MET A 84 -1.05 -0.90 -25.38
N ASP A 85 -0.79 -0.41 -24.18
CA ASP A 85 0.37 0.43 -23.90
C ASP A 85 1.61 -0.43 -23.64
N PHE A 86 2.72 -0.08 -24.28
CA PHE A 86 4.01 -0.73 -24.14
C PHE A 86 5.12 0.29 -23.93
N LEU A 87 6.16 -0.11 -23.20
CA LEU A 87 7.37 0.71 -23.02
C LEU A 87 8.46 0.29 -24.01
N ILE A 88 9.08 1.24 -24.72
CA ILE A 88 10.22 0.96 -25.58
C ILE A 88 11.48 0.75 -24.72
N ILE A 89 12.05 -0.46 -24.76
CA ILE A 89 13.22 -0.83 -23.95
C ILE A 89 14.54 -0.80 -24.73
N ARG A 90 14.47 -1.08 -26.04
CA ARG A 90 15.61 -1.06 -26.96
C ARG A 90 15.21 -0.38 -28.26
N GLU A 91 16.11 0.45 -28.75
CA GLU A 91 16.02 1.11 -30.05
C GLU A 91 16.35 0.13 -31.16
N GLN A 92 15.95 0.51 -32.37
CA GLN A 92 15.98 -0.27 -33.61
C GLN A 92 17.17 -1.22 -33.72
N ASN A 93 16.86 -2.51 -33.85
CA ASN A 93 17.82 -3.56 -34.18
C ASN A 93 18.33 -3.37 -35.63
N SER A 94 19.28 -4.19 -36.08
CA SER A 94 19.71 -4.23 -37.49
C SER A 94 18.58 -4.48 -38.51
N GLU A 95 17.44 -4.97 -38.04
CA GLU A 95 16.22 -5.24 -38.83
C GLU A 95 15.13 -4.15 -38.68
N GLY A 96 15.44 -3.03 -37.99
CA GLY A 96 14.50 -1.94 -37.75
C GLY A 96 13.40 -2.25 -36.71
N GLN A 97 13.41 -3.44 -36.12
CA GLN A 97 12.48 -3.84 -35.07
C GLN A 97 12.80 -3.14 -33.75
N VAL A 98 11.78 -2.65 -33.05
CA VAL A 98 11.88 -2.04 -31.72
C VAL A 98 11.52 -3.09 -30.67
N THR A 99 12.26 -3.17 -29.56
CA THR A 99 11.88 -4.10 -28.47
C THR A 99 11.00 -3.38 -27.46
N LEU A 100 9.85 -3.97 -27.17
CA LEU A 100 8.84 -3.46 -26.25
C LEU A 100 8.75 -4.30 -24.98
N SER A 101 8.31 -3.68 -23.89
CA SER A 101 8.00 -4.35 -22.64
C SER A 101 6.72 -3.80 -22.03
N ARG A 102 5.75 -4.68 -21.79
CA ARG A 102 4.57 -4.37 -20.97
C ARG A 102 4.87 -4.53 -19.49
N ARG A 103 5.68 -5.53 -19.13
CA ARG A 103 6.09 -5.78 -17.75
C ARG A 103 6.74 -4.55 -17.12
N GLN A 104 7.62 -3.84 -17.83
CA GLN A 104 8.27 -2.63 -17.31
C GLN A 104 7.30 -1.47 -17.12
N LEU A 105 6.31 -1.32 -18.01
CA LEU A 105 5.24 -0.33 -17.85
C LEU A 105 4.44 -0.61 -16.57
N GLN A 106 4.02 -1.87 -16.38
CA GLN A 106 3.28 -2.29 -15.20
C GLN A 106 4.10 -2.10 -13.91
N ILE A 107 5.40 -2.42 -13.94
CA ILE A 107 6.29 -2.16 -12.80
C ILE A 107 6.30 -0.67 -12.45
N ARG A 108 6.43 0.22 -13.45
CA ARG A 108 6.43 1.67 -13.22
C ARG A 108 5.11 2.13 -12.59
N GLN A 109 3.97 1.71 -13.15
CA GLN A 109 2.66 2.05 -12.59
C GLN A 109 2.47 1.53 -11.16
N ILE A 110 2.90 0.30 -10.88
CA ILE A 110 2.87 -0.24 -9.53
C ILE A 110 3.72 0.62 -8.61
N TRP A 111 4.94 1.01 -8.99
CA TRP A 111 5.75 1.90 -8.15
C TRP A 111 5.06 3.22 -7.84
N ASP A 112 4.43 3.83 -8.83
CA ASP A 112 3.68 5.08 -8.65
C ASP A 112 2.48 4.85 -7.69
N GLU A 113 1.72 3.77 -7.86
CA GLU A 113 0.66 3.35 -6.94
C GLU A 113 1.16 3.08 -5.51
N LEU A 114 2.37 2.52 -5.35
CA LEU A 114 2.94 2.20 -4.04
C LEU A 114 3.36 3.47 -3.28
N VAL A 115 3.85 4.48 -3.99
CA VAL A 115 4.16 5.79 -3.39
C VAL A 115 2.86 6.45 -2.89
N GLU A 116 1.81 6.46 -3.71
CA GLU A 116 0.49 6.96 -3.30
C GLU A 116 -0.13 6.13 -2.15
N SER A 117 0.06 4.80 -2.18
CA SER A 117 -0.43 3.90 -1.13
C SER A 117 0.31 4.10 0.19
N GLN A 118 1.60 4.47 0.15
CA GLN A 118 2.37 4.85 1.33
C GLN A 118 1.82 6.14 1.94
N ASP A 119 1.55 7.17 1.14
CA ASP A 119 1.01 8.45 1.62
C ASP A 119 -0.40 8.32 2.20
N SER A 120 -1.21 7.43 1.63
CA SER A 120 -2.54 7.11 2.15
C SER A 120 -2.53 6.11 3.32
N GLY A 121 -1.37 5.54 3.68
CA GLY A 121 -1.23 4.58 4.77
C GLY A 121 -1.97 3.26 4.57
N LYS A 122 -2.22 2.87 3.31
CA LYS A 122 -3.06 1.72 2.98
C LYS A 122 -2.36 0.39 3.25
N SER A 123 -3.02 -0.46 4.05
CA SER A 123 -2.62 -1.85 4.27
C SER A 123 -2.83 -2.71 3.02
N MET A 124 -1.87 -3.56 2.69
CA MET A 124 -1.91 -4.45 1.52
C MET A 124 -1.55 -5.89 1.90
N GLN A 125 -2.19 -6.85 1.25
CA GLN A 125 -1.86 -8.27 1.42
C GLN A 125 -0.68 -8.66 0.53
N VAL A 126 0.33 -9.27 1.13
CA VAL A 126 1.54 -9.76 0.47
C VAL A 126 1.73 -11.23 0.74
N ARG A 127 2.37 -11.94 -0.21
CA ARG A 127 2.70 -13.36 -0.02
C ARG A 127 4.16 -13.52 0.37
N VAL A 128 4.44 -14.29 1.40
CA VAL A 128 5.83 -14.59 1.78
C VAL A 128 6.46 -15.55 0.79
N ARG A 129 7.61 -15.17 0.23
CA ARG A 129 8.37 -16.02 -0.70
C ARG A 129 9.49 -16.77 0.01
N SER A 130 10.24 -16.08 0.87
CA SER A 130 11.39 -16.68 1.55
C SER A 130 11.69 -15.98 2.87
N VAL A 131 12.36 -16.68 3.77
CA VAL A 131 12.70 -16.20 5.11
C VAL A 131 14.21 -16.22 5.27
N ASN A 132 14.78 -15.14 5.82
CA ASN A 132 16.20 -15.01 6.11
C ASN A 132 16.42 -14.66 7.60
N LYS A 133 17.65 -14.79 8.10
CA LYS A 133 17.99 -14.52 9.53
C LYS A 133 17.63 -13.09 10.02
N GLY A 134 17.52 -12.13 9.10
CA GLY A 134 17.20 -10.73 9.40
C GLY A 134 15.74 -10.32 9.19
N GLY A 135 14.92 -11.14 8.53
CA GLY A 135 13.57 -10.77 8.13
C GLY A 135 13.00 -11.66 7.03
N VAL A 136 11.87 -11.23 6.46
CA VAL A 136 11.08 -12.00 5.52
C VAL A 136 11.02 -11.28 4.18
N THR A 137 11.29 -12.00 3.09
CA THR A 137 11.09 -11.49 1.74
C THR A 137 9.69 -11.86 1.26
N VAL A 138 8.93 -10.84 0.91
CA VAL A 138 7.56 -10.97 0.42
C VAL A 138 7.50 -10.56 -1.04
N ASP A 139 6.54 -11.12 -1.76
CA ASP A 139 6.21 -10.74 -3.12
C ASP A 139 4.91 -9.93 -3.09
N LEU A 140 4.97 -8.75 -3.67
CA LEU A 140 3.85 -7.84 -3.83
C LEU A 140 3.66 -7.52 -5.31
N ARG A 141 2.63 -8.10 -5.94
CA ARG A 141 2.30 -7.90 -7.36
C ARG A 141 3.51 -8.08 -8.31
N GLY A 142 4.45 -8.97 -7.97
CA GLY A 142 5.67 -9.23 -8.74
C GLY A 142 6.89 -8.40 -8.32
N LEU A 143 6.73 -7.46 -7.38
CA LEU A 143 7.82 -6.71 -6.78
C LEU A 143 8.30 -7.37 -5.48
N ARG A 144 9.62 -7.36 -5.28
CA ARG A 144 10.23 -7.94 -4.07
C ARG A 144 10.23 -6.92 -2.95
N GLY A 145 9.57 -7.27 -1.84
CA GLY A 145 9.59 -6.53 -0.59
C GLY A 145 10.32 -7.25 0.53
N PHE A 146 10.76 -6.48 1.52
CA PHE A 146 11.45 -6.97 2.70
C PHE A 146 10.76 -6.47 3.97
N VAL A 147 10.41 -7.40 4.85
CA VAL A 147 9.84 -7.12 6.17
C VAL A 147 10.91 -7.45 7.22
N PRO A 148 11.43 -6.46 7.97
CA PRO A 148 12.39 -6.72 9.03
C PRO A 148 11.77 -7.54 10.17
N ARG A 149 12.57 -8.39 10.84
CA ARG A 149 12.09 -9.24 11.96
C ARG A 149 11.45 -8.44 13.11
N SER A 150 11.91 -7.22 13.37
CA SER A 150 11.36 -6.34 14.42
C SER A 150 9.94 -5.83 14.12
N HIS A 151 9.51 -5.90 12.86
CA HIS A 151 8.21 -5.45 12.38
C HIS A 151 7.21 -6.59 12.14
N LEU A 152 7.60 -7.83 12.46
CA LEU A 152 6.72 -9.01 12.43
C LEU A 152 6.07 -9.21 13.81
N SER A 153 4.82 -9.67 13.80
CA SER A 153 4.09 -9.99 15.02
C SER A 153 4.63 -11.26 15.70
N GLN A 154 5.01 -12.27 14.90
CA GLN A 154 5.59 -13.51 15.38
C GLN A 154 7.12 -13.49 15.21
N ARG A 155 7.84 -13.58 16.33
CA ARG A 155 9.31 -13.50 16.37
C ARG A 155 10.01 -14.85 16.37
N GLU A 156 9.25 -15.93 16.56
CA GLU A 156 9.74 -17.27 16.89
C GLU A 156 9.60 -18.21 15.68
N ASP A 157 8.46 -18.19 14.99
CA ASP A 157 8.21 -19.07 13.83
C ASP A 157 8.21 -18.32 12.50
N LEU A 158 9.39 -18.01 11.99
CA LEU A 158 9.50 -17.33 10.68
C LEU A 158 9.28 -18.31 9.52
N GLU A 159 9.67 -19.57 9.67
CA GLU A 159 9.59 -20.59 8.60
C GLU A 159 8.15 -21.00 8.28
N SER A 160 7.24 -20.96 9.25
CA SER A 160 5.82 -21.28 9.04
C SER A 160 5.08 -20.24 8.17
N LEU A 161 5.62 -19.03 8.09
CA LEU A 161 5.04 -17.93 7.32
C LEU A 161 5.29 -18.07 5.82
N ILE A 162 6.18 -18.95 5.38
CA ILE A 162 6.48 -19.16 3.95
C ILE A 162 5.21 -19.58 3.21
N GLY A 163 4.84 -18.81 2.19
CA GLY A 163 3.64 -19.05 1.39
C GLY A 163 2.35 -18.48 1.97
N GLN A 164 2.34 -17.99 3.22
CA GLN A 164 1.18 -17.33 3.82
C GLN A 164 0.99 -15.90 3.28
N SER A 165 -0.26 -15.43 3.29
CA SER A 165 -0.62 -14.04 3.00
C SER A 165 -0.61 -13.22 4.29
N LEU A 166 0.22 -12.18 4.35
CA LEU A 166 0.31 -11.26 5.47
C LEU A 166 -0.21 -9.89 5.05
N THR A 167 -0.98 -9.24 5.91
CA THR A 167 -1.31 -7.82 5.75
C THR A 167 -0.14 -6.97 6.24
N VAL A 168 0.40 -6.11 5.38
CA VAL A 168 1.54 -5.24 5.68
C VAL A 168 1.27 -3.83 5.20
N ASN A 169 1.88 -2.86 5.86
CA ASN A 169 1.87 -1.46 5.46
C ASN A 169 3.26 -1.06 4.93
N PHE A 170 3.31 -0.01 4.13
CA PHE A 170 4.54 0.54 3.56
C PHE A 170 5.29 1.33 4.62
N LEU A 171 6.53 0.93 4.91
CA LEU A 171 7.42 1.69 5.78
C LEU A 171 8.31 2.62 4.95
N GLU A 172 8.83 2.11 3.84
CA GLU A 172 9.74 2.84 2.95
C GLU A 172 9.65 2.24 1.55
N VAL A 173 9.46 3.10 0.55
CA VAL A 173 9.39 2.73 -0.88
C VAL A 173 10.54 3.42 -1.61
N ASP A 174 11.54 2.63 -2.05
CA ASP A 174 12.70 3.12 -2.80
C ASP A 174 12.66 2.57 -4.24
N ARG A 175 12.30 3.46 -5.18
CA ARG A 175 12.19 3.17 -6.61
C ARG A 175 13.56 2.95 -7.27
N ASP A 176 14.60 3.66 -6.83
CA ASP A 176 15.93 3.59 -7.45
C ASP A 176 16.60 2.24 -7.18
N ARG A 177 16.45 1.74 -5.95
CA ARG A 177 17.02 0.46 -5.52
C ARG A 177 16.10 -0.73 -5.73
N ASN A 178 14.90 -0.51 -6.28
CA ASN A 178 13.82 -1.48 -6.34
C ASN A 178 13.59 -2.18 -4.98
N LYS A 179 13.65 -1.39 -3.90
CA LYS A 179 13.60 -1.91 -2.53
C LYS A 179 12.33 -1.41 -1.85
N LEU A 180 11.49 -2.35 -1.46
CA LEU A 180 10.30 -2.09 -0.66
C LEU A 180 10.55 -2.57 0.76
N VAL A 181 10.41 -1.69 1.75
CA VAL A 181 10.43 -2.07 3.17
C VAL A 181 9.01 -2.01 3.69
N LEU A 182 8.55 -3.15 4.22
CA LEU A 182 7.17 -3.37 4.62
C LEU A 182 7.12 -3.71 6.11
N SER A 183 5.98 -3.43 6.74
CA SER A 183 5.78 -3.65 8.17
C SER A 183 4.41 -4.24 8.46
N GLN A 184 4.40 -5.46 9.03
CA GLN A 184 3.16 -6.10 9.50
C GLN A 184 2.60 -5.37 10.73
N ARG A 185 3.49 -4.93 11.63
CA ARG A 185 3.09 -4.23 12.86
C ARG A 185 2.37 -2.92 12.58
N GLU A 186 2.80 -2.15 11.57
CA GLU A 186 2.15 -0.88 11.25
C GLU A 186 0.78 -1.10 10.59
N ALA A 187 0.58 -2.19 9.84
CA ALA A 187 -0.75 -2.54 9.32
C ALA A 187 -1.74 -2.86 10.44
N ILE A 188 -1.35 -3.72 11.38
CA ILE A 188 -2.19 -4.06 12.54
C ILE A 188 -2.49 -2.81 13.35
N ARG A 189 -1.49 -1.94 13.56
CA ARG A 189 -1.70 -0.66 14.26
C ARG A 189 -2.70 0.23 13.55
N ALA A 190 -2.62 0.38 12.23
CA ALA A 190 -3.55 1.20 11.47
C ALA A 190 -4.98 0.64 11.55
N GLU A 191 -5.15 -0.67 11.39
CA GLU A 191 -6.45 -1.34 11.51
C GLU A 191 -7.04 -1.20 12.91
N THR A 192 -6.26 -1.52 13.94
CA THR A 192 -6.68 -1.35 15.34
C THR A 192 -7.03 0.11 15.59
N PHE A 193 -6.17 1.05 15.18
CA PHE A 193 -6.39 2.48 15.40
C PHE A 193 -7.68 3.00 14.78
N SER A 194 -8.02 2.57 13.56
CA SER A 194 -9.31 2.92 12.92
C SER A 194 -10.53 2.37 13.67
N GLN A 195 -10.38 1.30 14.45
CA GLN A 195 -11.45 0.75 15.28
C GLN A 195 -11.56 1.42 16.65
N LEU A 196 -10.55 2.18 17.09
CA LEU A 196 -10.54 2.81 18.40
C LEU A 196 -11.37 4.09 18.43
N GLU A 197 -12.26 4.19 19.41
CA GLU A 197 -13.02 5.41 19.69
C GLU A 197 -12.55 6.09 20.97
N LEU A 198 -12.66 7.43 21.00
CA LEU A 198 -12.50 8.18 22.25
C LEU A 198 -13.55 7.71 23.28
N GLY A 199 -13.10 7.46 24.52
CA GLY A 199 -13.96 6.95 25.58
C GLY A 199 -14.21 5.44 25.55
N GLN A 200 -13.57 4.68 24.66
CA GLN A 200 -13.61 3.22 24.69
C GLN A 200 -12.79 2.68 25.86
N LEU A 201 -13.33 1.66 26.54
CA LEU A 201 -12.60 0.88 27.54
C LEU A 201 -11.77 -0.18 26.84
N VAL A 202 -10.47 -0.21 27.14
CA VAL A 202 -9.54 -1.22 26.61
C VAL A 202 -8.80 -1.90 27.76
N GLU A 203 -8.51 -3.18 27.57
CA GLU A 203 -7.67 -3.96 28.47
C GLU A 203 -6.24 -3.99 27.95
N GLY A 204 -5.28 -3.69 28.82
CA GLY A 204 -3.88 -3.68 28.45
C GLY A 204 -2.98 -4.16 29.56
N THR A 205 -1.75 -4.51 29.19
CA THR A 205 -0.71 -4.99 30.11
C THR A 205 0.39 -3.95 30.27
N VAL A 206 0.84 -3.70 31.49
CA VAL A 206 1.97 -2.77 31.74
C VAL A 206 3.26 -3.36 31.20
N VAL A 207 3.89 -2.68 30.25
CA VAL A 207 5.17 -3.11 29.66
C VAL A 207 6.35 -2.36 30.29
N ALA A 208 6.18 -1.07 30.56
CA ALA A 208 7.24 -0.25 31.14
C ALA A 208 6.65 0.88 31.99
N MET A 209 7.42 1.33 32.98
CA MET A 209 7.07 2.47 33.82
C MET A 209 8.19 3.50 33.80
N LYS A 210 7.81 4.77 33.74
CA LYS A 210 8.73 5.91 33.87
C LYS A 210 8.15 6.91 34.89
N PRO A 211 8.96 7.82 35.42
CA PRO A 211 8.49 8.79 36.43
C PRO A 211 7.31 9.66 35.96
N PHE A 212 7.15 9.87 34.66
CA PHE A 212 6.07 10.68 34.08
C PHE A 212 4.82 9.88 33.69
N GLY A 213 4.87 8.54 33.67
CA GLY A 213 3.74 7.73 33.25
C GLY A 213 4.04 6.24 33.04
N VAL A 214 2.97 5.49 32.78
CA VAL A 214 2.95 4.04 32.60
C VAL A 214 2.68 3.72 31.12
N PHE A 215 3.50 2.84 30.54
CA PHE A 215 3.32 2.35 29.18
C PHE A 215 2.54 1.04 29.23
N ILE A 216 1.37 1.06 28.63
CA ILE A 216 0.43 -0.07 28.60
C ILE A 216 0.35 -0.55 27.16
N ASN A 217 0.56 -1.83 26.93
CA ASN A 217 0.38 -2.46 25.63
C ASN A 217 -1.01 -3.10 25.58
N PHE A 218 -1.79 -2.73 24.58
CA PHE A 218 -3.13 -3.27 24.31
C PHE A 218 -3.26 -3.44 22.80
N GLU A 219 -3.83 -4.56 22.35
CA GLU A 219 -4.12 -4.82 20.92
C GLU A 219 -2.96 -4.48 19.93
N ASN A 220 -1.71 -4.79 20.30
CA ASN A 220 -0.49 -4.49 19.53
C ASN A 220 -0.13 -3.00 19.36
N MET A 221 -0.79 -2.12 20.12
CA MET A 221 -0.53 -0.70 20.25
C MET A 221 0.03 -0.35 21.63
N THR A 222 0.83 0.72 21.71
CA THR A 222 1.35 1.22 22.98
C THR A 222 0.64 2.49 23.38
N GLY A 223 -0.07 2.43 24.50
CA GLY A 223 -0.68 3.59 25.15
C GLY A 223 0.19 4.17 26.26
N LEU A 224 0.09 5.48 26.43
CA LEU A 224 0.70 6.21 27.54
C LEU A 224 -0.38 6.62 28.55
N LEU A 225 -0.28 6.12 29.76
CA LEU A 225 -1.02 6.60 30.91
C LEU A 225 -0.16 7.63 31.66
N HIS A 226 -0.48 8.91 31.52
CA HIS A 226 0.26 9.97 32.21
C HIS A 226 -0.05 9.95 33.71
N VAL A 227 0.90 10.30 34.58
CA VAL A 227 0.72 10.27 36.06
C VAL A 227 -0.52 11.06 36.53
N LYS A 228 -0.82 12.19 35.88
CA LYS A 228 -2.00 13.03 36.14
C LYS A 228 -3.34 12.42 35.70
N GLN A 229 -3.30 11.39 34.87
CA GLN A 229 -4.48 10.68 34.34
C GLN A 229 -4.76 9.36 35.06
N VAL A 230 -3.91 9.00 36.02
CA VAL A 230 -4.07 7.76 36.81
C VAL A 230 -5.19 7.91 37.85
N SER A 231 -5.20 9.01 38.61
CA SER A 231 -6.23 9.31 39.61
C SER A 231 -6.48 10.81 39.68
N GLN A 232 -7.63 11.22 40.21
CA GLN A 232 -7.89 12.64 40.54
C GLN A 232 -6.98 13.17 41.65
N ASN A 233 -6.49 12.30 42.54
CA ASN A 233 -5.58 12.67 43.61
C ASN A 233 -4.12 12.59 43.17
N SER A 234 -3.26 13.36 43.85
CA SER A 234 -1.82 13.34 43.60
C SER A 234 -1.24 11.99 44.02
N ILE A 235 -0.49 11.37 43.12
CA ILE A 235 0.12 10.06 43.35
C ILE A 235 1.54 10.28 43.85
N GLU A 236 1.85 9.71 45.01
CA GLU A 236 3.19 9.79 45.59
C GLU A 236 4.19 8.87 44.89
N SER A 237 3.75 7.70 44.40
CA SER A 237 4.62 6.74 43.70
C SER A 237 3.86 5.81 42.75
N LEU A 238 4.16 5.92 41.44
CA LEU A 238 3.66 5.00 40.40
C LEU A 238 4.03 3.52 40.65
N PRO A 239 5.26 3.18 41.12
CA PRO A 239 5.65 1.78 41.35
C PRO A 239 4.90 1.11 42.51
N ALA A 240 4.23 1.88 43.37
CA ALA A 240 3.42 1.33 44.46
C ALA A 240 2.06 0.83 43.98
N LEU A 241 1.56 1.36 42.85
CA LEU A 241 0.23 1.07 42.32
C LEU A 241 0.26 0.06 41.17
N PHE A 242 1.32 0.09 40.36
CA PHE A 242 1.41 -0.71 39.14
C PHE A 242 2.65 -1.59 39.14
N GLN A 243 2.48 -2.82 38.66
CA GLN A 243 3.57 -3.76 38.43
C GLN A 243 3.75 -4.03 36.94
N ILE A 244 4.99 -4.23 36.50
CA ILE A 244 5.28 -4.65 35.13
C ILE A 244 4.66 -6.04 34.90
N GLY A 245 3.91 -6.20 33.82
CA GLY A 245 3.17 -7.43 33.49
C GLY A 245 1.75 -7.49 34.05
N GLN A 246 1.30 -6.48 34.80
CA GLN A 246 -0.05 -6.45 35.34
C GLN A 246 -1.10 -6.08 34.27
N PRO A 247 -2.23 -6.81 34.17
CA PRO A 247 -3.36 -6.41 33.35
C PRO A 247 -4.18 -5.30 34.03
N ILE A 248 -4.56 -4.29 33.25
CA ILE A 248 -5.24 -3.07 33.69
C ILE A 248 -6.28 -2.68 32.64
N LYS A 249 -7.49 -2.36 33.09
CA LYS A 249 -8.54 -1.74 32.26
C LYS A 249 -8.36 -0.21 32.28
N VAL A 250 -8.28 0.39 31.11
CA VAL A 250 -8.02 1.83 30.92
C VAL A 250 -8.93 2.38 29.84
N MET A 251 -9.26 3.67 29.91
CA MET A 251 -10.09 4.32 28.91
C MET A 251 -9.26 5.19 27.97
N ILE A 252 -9.63 5.22 26.69
CA ILE A 252 -8.98 6.07 25.69
C ILE A 252 -9.40 7.52 25.90
N ALA A 253 -8.44 8.38 26.26
CA ALA A 253 -8.65 9.81 26.47
C ALA A 253 -8.29 10.65 25.23
N GLY A 254 -7.40 10.15 24.38
CA GLY A 254 -6.95 10.86 23.18
C GLY A 254 -6.23 9.94 22.21
N LEU A 255 -6.41 10.19 20.92
CA LEU A 255 -5.79 9.47 19.82
C LEU A 255 -4.91 10.46 19.04
N ASP A 256 -3.63 10.13 18.86
CA ASP A 256 -2.69 10.90 18.02
C ASP A 256 -2.33 10.06 16.80
N GLU A 257 -3.00 10.35 15.67
CA GLU A 257 -2.87 9.60 14.41
C GLU A 257 -1.44 9.70 13.85
N GLY A 258 -0.80 10.87 13.97
CA GLY A 258 0.49 11.15 13.34
C GLY A 258 1.66 10.38 13.95
N LYS A 259 1.55 9.95 15.22
CA LYS A 259 2.59 9.17 15.91
C LYS A 259 2.14 7.77 16.30
N GLY A 260 0.90 7.39 15.99
CA GLY A 260 0.31 6.12 16.41
C GLY A 260 0.33 5.94 17.93
N ARG A 261 0.12 7.02 18.68
CA ARG A 261 0.16 7.03 20.16
C ARG A 261 -1.24 7.21 20.70
N VAL A 262 -1.58 6.43 21.72
CA VAL A 262 -2.87 6.52 22.42
C VAL A 262 -2.65 7.05 23.83
N SER A 263 -3.37 8.11 24.18
CA SER A 263 -3.39 8.65 25.54
C SER A 263 -4.47 7.95 26.34
N LEU A 264 -4.08 7.35 27.46
CA LEU A 264 -4.95 6.57 28.31
C LEU A 264 -5.26 7.32 29.60
N SER A 265 -6.43 7.04 30.17
CA SER A 265 -6.86 7.59 31.47
C SER A 265 -7.64 6.55 32.27
N THR A 266 -7.32 6.45 33.56
CA THR A 266 -8.09 5.67 34.54
C THR A 266 -8.92 6.56 35.47
N LYS A 267 -8.58 7.85 35.56
CA LYS A 267 -9.34 8.86 36.32
C LYS A 267 -10.83 8.92 35.95
N ILE A 268 -11.18 8.62 34.71
CA ILE A 268 -12.56 8.68 34.23
C ILE A 268 -13.39 7.49 34.73
N LEU A 269 -12.74 6.42 35.19
CA LEU A 269 -13.38 5.23 35.78
C LEU A 269 -13.59 5.37 37.30
N GLU A 270 -13.02 6.39 37.93
CA GLU A 270 -13.22 6.71 39.35
C GLU A 270 -14.59 7.36 39.59
N ASN A 271 -15.36 6.86 40.57
CA ASN A 271 -16.58 7.52 41.04
C ASN A 271 -16.25 8.69 41.99
N TYR A 272 -15.18 8.55 42.78
CA TYR A 272 -14.71 9.58 43.70
C TYR A 272 -13.18 9.75 43.64
N PRO A 273 -12.65 10.96 43.93
CA PRO A 273 -11.22 11.22 43.85
C PRO A 273 -10.43 10.35 44.84
N GLY A 274 -9.53 9.51 44.32
CA GLY A 274 -8.68 8.62 45.12
C GLY A 274 -9.16 7.17 45.25
N GLU A 275 -10.30 6.81 44.65
CA GLU A 275 -10.83 5.43 44.67
C GLU A 275 -9.84 4.41 44.05
N MET A 276 -9.08 4.81 43.02
CA MET A 276 -8.03 3.94 42.45
C MET A 276 -6.88 3.66 43.43
N LEU A 277 -6.65 4.55 44.40
CA LEU A 277 -5.59 4.39 45.42
C LEU A 277 -6.04 3.46 46.55
N GLU A 278 -7.33 3.45 46.85
CA GLU A 278 -7.89 2.68 47.97
C GLU A 278 -8.30 1.26 47.53
N ASN A 279 -9.03 1.10 46.41
CA ASN A 279 -9.66 -0.15 46.02
C ASN A 279 -9.47 -0.48 44.52
N MET A 280 -8.21 -0.58 44.08
CA MET A 280 -7.88 -0.84 42.67
C MET A 280 -8.57 -2.10 42.09
N THR A 281 -8.73 -3.16 42.88
CA THR A 281 -9.40 -4.41 42.46
C THR A 281 -10.90 -4.24 42.23
N GLU A 282 -11.58 -3.40 43.00
CA GLU A 282 -13.02 -3.15 42.89
C GLU A 282 -13.36 -2.23 41.70
N VAL A 283 -12.50 -1.23 41.46
CA VAL A 283 -12.60 -0.34 40.30
C VAL A 283 -12.37 -1.12 39.00
N MET A 284 -11.38 -2.02 38.98
CA MET A 284 -11.11 -2.88 37.82
C MET A 284 -12.21 -3.92 37.58
N GLY A 285 -12.79 -4.47 38.66
CA GLY A 285 -13.90 -5.45 38.55
C GLY A 285 -15.22 -4.85 38.08
N SER A 286 -15.47 -3.56 38.32
CA SER A 286 -16.70 -2.86 37.91
C SER A 286 -16.48 -1.88 36.74
N ALA A 287 -15.31 -1.93 36.10
CA ALA A 287 -14.89 -1.01 35.06
C ALA A 287 -15.83 -0.98 33.83
N GLU A 288 -16.41 -2.12 33.44
CA GLU A 288 -17.31 -2.19 32.27
C GLU A 288 -18.61 -1.40 32.49
N ALA A 289 -19.28 -1.61 33.62
CA ALA A 289 -20.51 -0.88 33.97
C ALA A 289 -20.26 0.62 34.23
N ARG A 290 -19.04 0.98 34.66
CA ARG A 290 -18.63 2.38 34.88
C ARG A 290 -18.24 3.08 33.58
N ALA A 291 -17.58 2.37 32.66
CA ALA A 291 -17.23 2.88 31.34
C ALA A 291 -18.47 3.24 30.51
N GLU A 292 -19.54 2.44 30.57
CA GLU A 292 -20.81 2.79 29.90
C GLU A 292 -21.41 4.09 30.42
N ARG A 293 -21.35 4.34 31.74
CA ARG A 293 -21.83 5.60 32.35
C ARG A 293 -20.98 6.78 31.93
N ALA A 294 -19.66 6.60 31.90
CA ALA A 294 -18.72 7.64 31.46
C ALA A 294 -18.90 7.97 29.97
N LYS A 295 -19.06 6.95 29.11
CA LYS A 295 -19.31 7.12 27.67
C LYS A 295 -20.63 7.89 27.42
N LYS A 296 -21.70 7.57 28.16
CA LYS A 296 -22.97 8.33 28.10
C LYS A 296 -22.80 9.80 28.49
N LYS A 297 -21.98 10.08 29.51
CA LYS A 297 -21.76 11.45 29.99
C LYS A 297 -20.96 12.28 28.98
N LEU A 298 -19.95 11.67 28.34
CA LEU A 298 -19.13 12.28 27.30
C LEU A 298 -19.89 12.52 25.98
N LEU A 299 -20.85 11.66 25.61
CA LEU A 299 -21.71 11.84 24.43
C LEU A 299 -22.84 12.87 24.64
N SER A 300 -23.12 13.23 25.90
CA SER A 300 -24.22 14.16 26.28
C SER A 300 -23.77 15.59 26.56
N SER A 301 -22.47 15.89 26.43
CA SER A 301 -21.85 17.20 26.64
C SER A 301 -21.21 17.70 25.36
#